data_AF-A0A192A341-F1
#
_entry.id   AF-A0A192A341-F1
#
_cell.length_a   1.000
_cell.length_b   1.000
_cell.length_c   1.000
_cell.angle_alpha   90.00
_cell.angle_beta   90.00
_cell.angle_gamma   90.00
#
_symmetry.space_group_name_H-M   'P 1'
#
loop_
_entity.id
_entity.type
_entity.pdbx_description
1 polymer ?
#
loop_
_entity_poly.entity_id
_entity_poly.type
_entity_poly.pdbx_seq_one_letter_code
_entity_poly.pdbx_strand_id
1 'polypeptide(L)'
;MLESITSIVSHTPTWVFVVFALLIALGLRQTQPRVVSRRRLIVLPLVVAAYSFYGVVMASHGSALALAAWLAAIAAAFLLTRVMPPSGAVSESAATVRVPGSWVPMVVILGLFTARYAYNVMLAMHPDVLQSASFMALFSALFGFLGGLLLSRSVLMHVRTPRLMAA
;
A
#
# COMPACT_ATOMS: atom_id res chain seq x y z
N MET A 1 25.75 12.22 9.88
CA MET A 1 24.49 11.47 9.63
C MET A 1 23.28 12.11 10.29
N LEU A 2 23.30 12.40 11.61
CA LEU A 2 22.17 13.07 12.28
C LEU A 2 21.91 14.49 11.72
N GLU A 3 22.96 15.27 11.45
CA GLU A 3 22.81 16.62 10.86
C GLU A 3 22.11 16.61 9.48
N SER A 4 22.39 15.59 8.67
CA SER A 4 21.76 15.41 7.36
C SER A 4 20.27 15.09 7.49
N ILE A 5 19.89 14.24 8.46
CA ILE A 5 18.48 13.89 8.72
C ILE A 5 17.72 15.12 9.23
N THR A 6 18.29 15.88 10.17
CA THR A 6 17.66 17.10 10.68
C THR A 6 17.47 18.14 9.58
N SER A 7 18.42 18.26 8.64
CA SER A 7 18.28 19.17 7.49
C SER A 7 17.16 18.75 6.54
N ILE A 8 16.97 17.45 6.28
CA ILE A 8 15.88 16.95 5.44
C ILE A 8 14.53 17.24 6.10
N VAL A 9 14.41 16.91 7.39
CA VAL A 9 13.16 17.08 8.15
C VAL A 9 12.81 18.57 8.29
N SER A 10 13.80 19.46 8.46
CA SER A 10 13.55 20.90 8.59
C SER A 10 13.07 21.56 7.31
N HIS A 11 13.46 21.05 6.15
CA HIS A 11 13.00 21.54 4.84
C HIS A 11 11.76 20.81 4.33
N THR A 12 11.22 19.86 5.11
CA THR A 12 10.00 19.16 4.75
C THR A 12 8.79 20.06 4.98
N PRO A 13 7.96 20.30 3.96
CA PRO A 13 6.78 21.15 4.11
C PRO A 13 5.86 20.66 5.23
N THR A 14 5.30 21.59 6.01
CA THR A 14 4.46 21.27 7.19
C THR A 14 3.27 20.38 6.86
N TRP A 15 2.69 20.52 5.66
CA TRP A 15 1.58 19.68 5.19
C TRP A 15 1.92 18.19 5.14
N VAL A 16 3.19 17.81 4.94
CA VAL A 16 3.62 16.40 4.93
C VAL A 16 3.42 15.77 6.31
N PHE A 17 3.71 16.49 7.38
CA PHE A 17 3.47 16.02 8.76
C PHE A 17 1.97 15.94 9.07
N VAL A 18 1.16 16.87 8.56
CA VAL A 18 -0.30 16.80 8.68
C VAL A 18 -0.83 15.54 7.98
N VAL A 19 -0.36 15.25 6.77
CA VAL A 19 -0.70 14.01 6.06
C VAL A 19 -0.23 12.79 6.85
N PHE A 20 0.99 12.80 7.39
CA PHE A 20 1.52 11.70 8.19
C PHE A 20 0.65 11.42 9.43
N ALA A 21 0.30 12.46 10.20
CA ALA A 21 -0.59 12.35 11.36
C ALA A 21 -1.98 11.82 10.97
N LEU A 22 -2.53 12.31 9.85
CA LEU A 22 -3.80 11.81 9.31
C LEU A 22 -3.72 10.33 8.93
N LEU A 23 -2.61 9.90 8.30
CA LEU A 23 -2.40 8.50 7.93
C LEU A 23 -2.22 7.60 9.15
N ILE A 24 -1.55 8.06 10.21
CA ILE A 24 -1.50 7.37 11.50
C ILE A 24 -2.91 7.20 12.06
N ALA A 25 -3.71 8.26 12.09
CA ALA A 25 -5.09 8.19 12.58
C ALA A 25 -5.95 7.23 11.74
N LEU A 26 -5.83 7.28 10.40
CA LEU A 26 -6.52 6.37 9.49
C LEU A 26 -6.07 4.92 9.68
N GLY A 27 -4.77 4.68 9.84
CA GLY A 27 -4.22 3.34 10.05
C GLY A 27 -4.59 2.76 11.42
N LEU A 28 -4.60 3.58 12.48
CA LEU A 28 -5.12 3.18 13.80
C LEU A 28 -6.60 2.79 13.71
N ARG A 29 -7.42 3.52 12.93
CA ARG A 29 -8.81 3.10 12.68
C ARG A 29 -8.93 1.74 11.99
N GLN A 30 -7.92 1.29 11.24
CA GLN A 30 -7.91 -0.06 10.64
C GLN A 30 -7.63 -1.17 11.67
N THR A 31 -7.06 -0.83 12.83
CA THR A 31 -6.82 -1.77 13.94
C THR A 31 -8.09 -2.13 14.71
N GLN A 32 -9.18 -1.41 14.46
CA GLN A 32 -10.48 -1.65 15.08
C GLN A 32 -11.42 -2.42 14.13
N PRO A 33 -12.32 -3.27 14.65
CA PRO A 33 -13.36 -3.91 13.86
C PRO A 33 -14.26 -2.87 13.18
N ARG A 34 -14.67 -3.16 11.94
CA ARG A 34 -15.52 -2.25 11.16
C ARG A 34 -16.41 -3.00 10.17
N VAL A 35 -17.53 -2.40 9.82
CA VAL A 35 -18.39 -2.88 8.73
C VAL A 35 -18.04 -2.10 7.46
N VAL A 36 -17.75 -2.84 6.38
CA VAL A 36 -17.44 -2.25 5.07
C VAL A 36 -18.34 -2.85 4.00
N SER A 37 -18.67 -2.07 2.97
CA SER A 37 -19.35 -2.63 1.80
C SER A 37 -18.41 -3.55 1.04
N ARG A 38 -18.96 -4.64 0.48
CA ARG A 38 -18.21 -5.59 -0.36
C ARG A 38 -17.54 -4.91 -1.55
N ARG A 39 -18.21 -3.90 -2.14
CA ARG A 39 -17.64 -3.09 -3.23
C ARG A 39 -16.42 -2.32 -2.75
N ARG A 40 -16.50 -1.61 -1.62
CA ARG A 40 -15.37 -0.83 -1.09
C ARG A 40 -14.20 -1.72 -0.70
N LEU A 41 -14.47 -2.94 -0.22
CA LEU A 41 -13.46 -3.93 0.12
C LEU A 41 -12.53 -4.22 -1.08
N ILE A 42 -13.03 -4.23 -2.31
CA ILE A 42 -12.25 -4.54 -3.52
C ILE A 42 -11.85 -3.29 -4.31
N VAL A 43 -12.73 -2.31 -4.45
CA VAL A 43 -12.46 -1.11 -5.27
C VAL A 43 -11.30 -0.31 -4.68
N LEU A 44 -11.28 -0.09 -3.36
CA LEU A 44 -10.23 0.71 -2.73
C LEU A 44 -8.82 0.15 -2.98
N PRO A 45 -8.51 -1.13 -2.69
CA PRO A 45 -7.19 -1.67 -2.95
C PRO A 45 -6.86 -1.77 -4.45
N LEU A 46 -7.85 -1.97 -5.33
CA LEU A 46 -7.63 -1.91 -6.78
C LEU A 46 -7.19 -0.52 -7.23
N VAL A 47 -7.81 0.54 -6.70
CA VAL A 47 -7.40 1.92 -6.97
C VAL A 47 -5.96 2.16 -6.49
N VAL A 48 -5.60 1.67 -5.31
CA VAL A 48 -4.22 1.79 -4.79
C VAL A 48 -3.22 1.03 -5.68
N ALA A 49 -3.56 -0.18 -6.12
CA ALA A 49 -2.71 -0.97 -7.02
C ALA A 49 -2.55 -0.31 -8.40
N ALA A 50 -3.64 0.21 -8.98
CA ALA A 50 -3.62 0.94 -10.24
C ALA A 50 -2.80 2.24 -10.13
N TYR A 51 -2.97 2.99 -9.03
CA TYR A 51 -2.18 4.19 -8.77
C TYR A 51 -0.69 3.87 -8.59
N SER A 52 -0.36 2.78 -7.90
CA SER A 52 1.02 2.29 -7.78
C SER A 52 1.61 1.92 -9.15
N PHE A 53 0.87 1.19 -9.98
CA PHE A 53 1.28 0.83 -11.34
C PHE A 53 1.53 2.08 -12.18
N TYR A 54 0.57 3.01 -12.20
CA TYR A 54 0.71 4.30 -12.89
C TYR A 54 1.96 5.04 -12.43
N GLY A 55 2.19 5.12 -11.12
CA GLY A 55 3.38 5.75 -10.53
C GLY A 55 4.68 5.11 -11.02
N VAL A 56 4.74 3.78 -11.11
CA VAL A 56 5.92 3.04 -11.63
C VAL A 56 6.13 3.31 -13.11
N VAL A 57 5.08 3.24 -13.93
CA VAL A 57 5.18 3.50 -15.38
C VAL A 57 5.69 4.91 -15.65
N MET A 58 5.12 5.91 -14.97
CA MET A 58 5.52 7.32 -15.15
C MET A 58 6.94 7.58 -14.64
N ALA A 59 7.31 7.07 -13.46
CA ALA A 59 8.63 7.29 -12.87
C ALA A 59 9.77 6.61 -13.64
N SER A 60 9.51 5.42 -14.18
CA SER A 60 10.53 4.58 -14.83
C SER A 60 10.52 4.69 -16.35
N HIS A 61 9.67 5.55 -16.93
CA HIS A 61 9.44 5.67 -18.37
C HIS A 61 9.13 4.32 -19.04
N GLY A 62 8.39 3.45 -18.34
CA GLY A 62 8.03 2.12 -18.83
C GLY A 62 9.17 1.08 -18.80
N SER A 63 10.20 1.26 -17.98
CA SER A 63 11.30 0.29 -17.83
C SER A 63 10.80 -1.13 -17.53
N ALA A 64 11.21 -2.09 -18.37
CA ALA A 64 10.83 -3.50 -18.21
C ALA A 64 11.29 -4.08 -16.87
N LEU A 65 12.48 -3.69 -16.39
CA LEU A 65 13.00 -4.15 -15.10
C LEU A 65 12.14 -3.64 -13.94
N ALA A 66 11.74 -2.37 -13.97
CA ALA A 66 10.89 -1.77 -12.94
C ALA A 66 9.50 -2.43 -12.90
N LEU A 67 8.91 -2.67 -14.07
CA LEU A 67 7.62 -3.36 -14.19
C LEU A 67 7.70 -4.83 -13.76
N ALA A 68 8.76 -5.54 -14.12
CA ALA A 68 9.00 -6.91 -13.67
C ALA A 68 9.20 -6.98 -12.15
N ALA A 69 9.96 -6.05 -11.57
CA ALA A 69 10.15 -5.95 -10.12
C ALA A 69 8.82 -5.67 -9.39
N TRP A 70 8.00 -4.76 -9.92
CA TRP A 70 6.67 -4.47 -9.39
C TRP A 70 5.75 -5.70 -9.43
N LEU A 71 5.70 -6.40 -10.58
CA LEU A 71 4.87 -7.58 -10.76
C LEU A 71 5.32 -8.74 -9.86
N ALA A 72 6.63 -8.99 -9.78
CA ALA A 72 7.20 -10.01 -8.91
C ALA A 72 6.90 -9.71 -7.43
N ALA A 73 6.97 -8.44 -7.03
CA ALA A 73 6.64 -8.02 -5.67
C ALA A 73 5.16 -8.19 -5.34
N ILE A 74 4.25 -7.91 -6.28
CA ILE A 74 2.82 -8.22 -6.11
C ILE A 74 2.62 -9.72 -5.97
N ALA A 75 3.24 -10.53 -6.84
CA ALA A 75 3.14 -11.99 -6.75
C ALA A 75 3.63 -12.50 -5.38
N ALA A 76 4.75 -11.99 -4.90
CA ALA A 76 5.28 -12.30 -3.57
C ALA A 76 4.30 -11.92 -2.44
N ALA A 77 3.67 -10.74 -2.52
CA ALA A 77 2.66 -10.32 -1.55
C ALA A 77 1.40 -11.21 -1.58
N PHE A 78 0.98 -11.66 -2.76
CA PHE A 78 -0.10 -12.64 -2.91
C PHE A 78 0.28 -13.99 -2.31
N LEU A 79 1.48 -14.50 -2.57
CA LEU A 79 1.96 -15.75 -1.99
C LEU A 79 2.02 -15.67 -0.46
N LEU A 80 2.60 -14.60 0.09
CA LEU A 80 2.70 -14.39 1.53
C LEU A 80 1.32 -14.35 2.20
N THR A 81 0.38 -13.60 1.63
CA THR A 81 -0.99 -13.55 2.17
C THR A 81 -1.77 -14.84 1.97
N ARG A 82 -1.42 -15.69 1.00
CA ARG A 82 -2.04 -17.02 0.86
C ARG A 82 -1.54 -17.98 1.94
N VAL A 83 -0.27 -17.90 2.31
CA VAL A 83 0.33 -18.67 3.42
C VAL A 83 -0.16 -18.15 4.77
N MET A 84 -0.33 -16.83 4.91
CA MET A 84 -0.82 -16.16 6.13
C MET A 84 -2.14 -15.42 5.87
N PRO A 85 -3.24 -16.15 5.66
CA PRO A 85 -4.48 -15.54 5.21
C PRO A 85 -5.14 -14.69 6.29
N PRO A 86 -5.82 -13.60 5.88
CA PRO A 86 -6.66 -12.88 6.80
C PRO A 86 -7.81 -13.77 7.29
N SER A 87 -8.05 -13.76 8.59
CA SER A 87 -9.13 -14.48 9.27
C SER A 87 -10.11 -13.51 9.91
N GLY A 88 -11.28 -14.03 10.32
CA GLY A 88 -12.27 -13.32 11.15
C GLY A 88 -13.19 -12.35 10.41
N ALA A 89 -13.11 -12.24 9.09
CA ALA A 89 -14.11 -11.49 8.32
C ALA A 89 -15.42 -12.29 8.25
N VAL A 90 -16.54 -11.64 8.56
CA VAL A 90 -17.87 -12.26 8.61
C VAL A 90 -18.86 -11.43 7.80
N SER A 91 -19.72 -12.10 7.04
CA SER A 91 -20.77 -11.44 6.27
C SER A 91 -21.83 -10.87 7.21
N GLU A 92 -22.06 -9.56 7.13
CA GLU A 92 -23.06 -8.88 7.94
C GLU A 92 -24.41 -8.80 7.21
N SER A 93 -24.36 -8.60 5.89
CA SER A 93 -25.52 -8.65 5.00
C SER A 93 -25.09 -9.15 3.61
N ALA A 94 -26.02 -9.20 2.67
CA ALA A 94 -25.72 -9.44 1.26
C ALA A 94 -24.66 -8.45 0.71
N ALA A 95 -24.70 -7.18 1.16
CA ALA A 95 -23.86 -6.09 0.63
C ALA A 95 -22.67 -5.72 1.53
N THR A 96 -22.65 -6.13 2.80
CA THR A 96 -21.65 -5.71 3.79
C THR A 96 -20.93 -6.88 4.47
N VAL A 97 -19.69 -6.62 4.87
CA VAL A 97 -18.82 -7.55 5.58
C VAL A 97 -18.26 -6.85 6.80
N ARG A 98 -18.37 -7.47 7.97
CA ARG A 98 -17.66 -7.08 9.18
C ARG A 98 -16.24 -7.61 9.07
N VAL A 99 -15.26 -6.70 9.06
CA VAL A 99 -13.83 -7.00 8.96
C VAL A 99 -13.21 -6.77 10.34
N PRO A 100 -12.41 -7.71 10.87
CA PRO A 100 -11.75 -7.52 12.14
C PRO A 100 -10.63 -6.49 12.02
N GLY A 101 -10.29 -5.91 13.16
CA GLY A 101 -9.15 -5.04 13.28
C GLY A 101 -7.85 -5.70 12.85
N SER A 102 -6.95 -4.97 12.20
CA SER A 102 -5.64 -5.47 11.82
C SER A 102 -4.59 -4.38 11.78
N TRP A 103 -3.38 -4.74 12.21
CA TRP A 103 -2.18 -3.91 12.06
C TRP A 103 -1.58 -3.94 10.66
N VAL A 104 -1.93 -4.94 9.83
CA VAL A 104 -1.36 -5.05 8.46
C VAL A 104 -1.67 -3.82 7.60
N PRO A 105 -2.92 -3.32 7.51
CA PRO A 105 -3.20 -2.08 6.78
C PRO A 105 -2.45 -0.87 7.33
N MET A 106 -2.24 -0.77 8.65
CA MET A 106 -1.45 0.31 9.26
C MET A 106 0.00 0.27 8.80
N VAL A 107 0.64 -0.90 8.86
CA VAL A 107 2.01 -1.10 8.37
C VAL A 107 2.12 -0.78 6.88
N VAL A 108 1.15 -1.19 6.06
CA VAL A 108 1.14 -0.89 4.63
C VAL A 108 0.98 0.62 4.37
N ILE A 109 0.05 1.29 5.06
CA ILE A 109 -0.19 2.74 4.88
C ILE A 109 1.08 3.53 5.23
N LEU A 110 1.67 3.27 6.40
CA LEU A 110 2.88 3.95 6.82
C LEU A 110 4.08 3.57 5.95
N GLY A 111 4.19 2.30 5.54
CA GLY A 111 5.23 1.83 4.62
C GLY A 111 5.16 2.54 3.27
N LEU A 112 3.96 2.69 2.69
CA LEU A 112 3.77 3.40 1.42
C LEU A 112 4.10 4.87 1.54
N PHE A 113 3.68 5.51 2.64
CA PHE A 113 4.02 6.91 2.91
C PHE A 113 5.53 7.10 3.03
N THR A 114 6.19 6.30 3.87
CA THR A 114 7.64 6.39 4.10
C THR A 114 8.41 6.10 2.83
N ALA A 115 8.04 5.07 2.07
CA ALA A 115 8.66 4.76 0.78
C ALA A 115 8.48 5.91 -0.22
N ARG A 116 7.28 6.50 -0.31
CA ARG A 116 7.02 7.63 -1.19
C ARG A 116 7.79 8.88 -0.78
N TYR A 117 7.86 9.15 0.52
CA TYR A 117 8.64 10.25 1.06
C TYR A 117 10.13 10.07 0.77
N ALA A 118 10.70 8.90 1.09
CA ALA A 118 12.09 8.57 0.81
C ALA A 118 12.43 8.67 -0.68
N TYR A 119 11.54 8.17 -1.55
CA TYR A 119 11.68 8.30 -3.00
C TYR A 119 11.81 9.77 -3.43
N ASN A 120 10.92 10.65 -2.96
CA ASN A 120 10.95 12.07 -3.34
C ASN A 120 12.13 12.83 -2.71
N VAL A 121 12.52 12.51 -1.48
CA VAL A 121 13.71 13.08 -0.84
C VAL A 121 14.96 12.71 -1.65
N MET A 122 15.09 11.44 -2.05
CA MET A 122 16.22 10.99 -2.88
C MET A 122 16.23 11.69 -4.23
N LEU A 123 15.08 11.87 -4.88
CA LEU A 123 15.00 12.63 -6.12
C LEU A 123 15.37 14.11 -5.97
N ALA A 124 15.00 14.73 -4.85
CA ALA A 124 15.32 16.13 -4.58
C ALA A 124 16.80 16.33 -4.27
N MET A 125 17.44 15.38 -3.58
CA MET A 125 18.86 15.45 -3.23
C MET A 125 19.78 14.99 -4.35
N HIS A 126 19.37 13.98 -5.10
CA HIS A 126 20.15 13.31 -6.14
C HIS A 126 19.27 13.05 -7.38
N PRO A 127 19.01 14.07 -8.22
CA PRO A 127 18.17 13.91 -9.40
C PRO A 127 18.68 12.84 -10.40
N ASP A 128 19.97 12.55 -10.36
CA ASP A 128 20.65 11.53 -11.16
C ASP A 128 20.15 10.10 -10.89
N VAL A 129 19.56 9.83 -9.71
CA VAL A 129 18.98 8.52 -9.39
C VAL A 129 17.78 8.17 -10.30
N LEU A 130 17.21 9.14 -11.02
CA LEU A 130 16.20 8.88 -12.07
C LEU A 130 16.72 7.94 -13.16
N GLN A 131 18.03 7.99 -13.43
CA GLN A 131 18.69 7.15 -14.44
C GLN A 131 19.12 5.79 -13.88
N SER A 132 19.00 5.59 -12.57
CA SER A 132 19.39 4.34 -11.91
C SER A 132 18.29 3.30 -12.03
N ALA A 133 18.57 2.26 -12.84
CA ALA A 133 17.68 1.12 -13.01
C ALA A 133 17.42 0.37 -11.69
N SER A 134 18.43 0.27 -10.81
CA SER A 134 18.30 -0.39 -9.51
C SER A 134 17.43 0.42 -8.54
N PHE A 135 17.56 1.75 -8.54
CA PHE A 135 16.70 2.63 -7.75
C PHE A 135 15.24 2.49 -8.17
N MET A 136 14.96 2.53 -9.49
CA MET A 136 13.62 2.34 -10.02
C MET A 136 13.06 0.95 -9.71
N ALA A 137 13.86 -0.11 -9.88
CA ALA A 137 13.45 -1.47 -9.57
C ALA A 137 13.13 -1.64 -8.07
N LEU A 138 13.95 -1.08 -7.18
CA LEU A 138 13.75 -1.16 -5.73
C LEU A 138 12.44 -0.50 -5.30
N PHE A 139 12.21 0.76 -5.71
CA PHE A 139 10.97 1.46 -5.32
C PHE A 139 9.74 0.86 -6.01
N SER A 140 9.88 0.34 -7.23
CA SER A 140 8.82 -0.41 -7.90
C SER A 140 8.45 -1.69 -7.15
N ALA A 141 9.45 -2.43 -6.66
CA ALA A 141 9.23 -3.60 -5.81
C ALA A 141 8.59 -3.21 -4.46
N LEU A 142 9.04 -2.12 -3.81
CA LEU A 142 8.46 -1.66 -2.55
C LEU A 142 6.98 -1.27 -2.71
N PHE A 143 6.64 -0.46 -3.71
CA PHE A 143 5.27 -0.06 -3.97
C PHE A 143 4.41 -1.26 -4.40
N GLY A 144 4.94 -2.15 -5.24
CA GLY A 144 4.28 -3.39 -5.65
C GLY A 144 4.00 -4.32 -4.48
N PHE A 145 4.97 -4.55 -3.59
CA PHE A 145 4.81 -5.42 -2.43
C PHE A 145 3.77 -4.87 -1.45
N LEU A 146 3.92 -3.60 -1.04
CA LEU A 146 3.03 -2.99 -0.06
C LEU A 146 1.60 -2.83 -0.59
N GLY A 147 1.44 -2.35 -1.83
CA GLY A 147 0.14 -2.28 -2.50
C GLY A 147 -0.46 -3.67 -2.72
N GLY A 148 0.39 -4.63 -3.11
CA GLY A 148 0.05 -6.04 -3.28
C GLY A 148 -0.50 -6.66 -2.00
N LEU A 149 0.09 -6.39 -0.83
CA LEU A 149 -0.37 -6.91 0.46
C LEU A 149 -1.79 -6.44 0.79
N LEU A 150 -2.11 -5.18 0.49
CA LEU A 150 -3.45 -4.65 0.73
C LEU A 150 -4.47 -5.26 -0.24
N LEU A 151 -4.09 -5.41 -1.51
CA LEU A 151 -4.93 -6.00 -2.55
C LEU A 151 -5.20 -7.48 -2.32
N SER A 152 -4.15 -8.27 -2.13
CA SER A 152 -4.25 -9.71 -1.91
C SER A 152 -5.06 -10.05 -0.66
N ARG A 153 -4.84 -9.32 0.44
CA ARG A 153 -5.64 -9.43 1.66
C ARG A 153 -7.12 -9.20 1.38
N SER A 154 -7.45 -8.15 0.63
CA SER A 154 -8.83 -7.78 0.35
C SER A 154 -9.54 -8.76 -0.58
N VAL A 155 -8.83 -9.24 -1.61
CA VAL A 155 -9.31 -10.30 -2.51
C VAL A 155 -9.57 -11.58 -1.71
N LEU A 156 -8.63 -12.00 -0.87
CA LEU A 156 -8.75 -13.23 -0.10
C LEU A 156 -9.87 -13.14 0.94
N MET A 157 -10.06 -11.98 1.59
CA MET A 157 -11.21 -11.74 2.46
C MET A 157 -12.52 -11.85 1.69
N HIS A 158 -12.62 -11.23 0.51
CA HIS A 158 -13.84 -11.27 -0.31
C HIS A 158 -14.20 -12.68 -0.75
N VAL A 159 -13.22 -13.46 -1.20
CA VAL A 159 -13.42 -14.86 -1.63
C VAL A 159 -13.81 -15.76 -0.46
N ARG A 160 -13.27 -15.52 0.74
CA ARG A 160 -13.55 -16.34 1.94
C ARG A 160 -14.83 -15.97 2.70
N THR A 161 -15.48 -14.84 2.39
CA THR A 161 -16.73 -14.43 3.06
C THR A 161 -17.96 -14.72 2.20
N PRO A 162 -18.71 -15.80 2.50
CA PRO A 162 -19.86 -16.21 1.68
C PRO A 162 -20.95 -15.13 1.67
N ARG A 163 -21.62 -14.91 0.55
CA ARG A 163 -22.73 -13.94 0.48
C ARG A 163 -23.94 -14.54 1.18
N LEU A 164 -24.53 -13.80 2.11
CA LEU A 164 -25.83 -14.14 2.67
C LEU A 164 -26.89 -13.92 1.59
N MET A 165 -27.80 -14.87 1.43
CA MET A 165 -28.98 -14.70 0.58
C MET A 165 -29.91 -13.68 1.23
N ALA A 166 -30.44 -12.75 0.44
CA ALA A 166 -31.54 -11.91 0.91
C ALA A 166 -32.77 -12.81 0.99
N ALA A 167 -33.33 -12.94 2.19
CA ALA A 167 -34.61 -13.61 2.43
C ALA A 167 -35.77 -12.75 1.90
#